data_AF-A0A7Y5EI59-F1
#
_entry.id   AF-A0A7Y5EI59-F1
#
_cell.length_a   1.000
_cell.length_b   1.000
_cell.length_c   1.000
_cell.angle_alpha   90.00
_cell.angle_beta   90.00
_cell.angle_gamma   90.00
#
_symmetry.space_group_name_H-M   'P 1'
#
loop_
_entity.id
_entity.type
_entity.pdbx_description
1 polymer ?
#
loop_
_entity_poly.entity_id
_entity_poly.type
_entity_poly.pdbx_seq_one_letter_code
_entity_poly.pdbx_strand_id
1 'polypeptide(L)'
;MKNYIAVACSALLLSACASTDKKISYDSCTYPDAPTTNAPSWICDQPAEGVVMQAVGYSAKLASGPGMMKDVAEAEARNRLAASFSSDVKARLSRVTDEQLTNQQALSTDTIQRIQKSVTAMELVFSRTYRTQISPTGGLYVLVGINDAAYKENLDKLLSQTVDQENPELYRKFLLQEADTALDDVAEKIK
;
A
#
# COMPACT_ATOMS: atom_id res chain seq x y z
N MET A 1 21.28 78.77 13.35
CA MET A 1 19.85 79.01 13.65
C MET A 1 19.02 77.91 13.00
N LYS A 2 18.13 77.31 13.79
CA LYS A 2 17.02 76.40 13.43
C LYS A 2 17.32 74.97 12.95
N ASN A 3 17.25 74.07 13.93
CA ASN A 3 16.83 72.67 13.85
C ASN A 3 15.65 72.44 12.91
N TYR A 4 15.66 71.32 12.19
CA TYR A 4 14.51 70.42 12.12
C TYR A 4 14.98 68.96 12.14
N ILE A 5 14.65 68.30 13.24
CA ILE A 5 14.63 66.85 13.40
C ILE A 5 13.44 66.33 12.59
N ALA A 6 13.65 65.34 11.74
CA ALA A 6 12.59 64.49 11.21
C ALA A 6 13.10 63.05 11.12
N VAL A 7 12.77 62.31 12.17
CA VAL A 7 12.75 60.85 12.29
C VAL A 7 11.78 60.27 11.25
N ALA A 8 12.16 59.21 10.52
CA ALA A 8 11.25 58.07 10.26
C ALA A 8 11.88 56.94 9.42
N CYS A 9 11.82 55.75 10.02
CA CYS A 9 11.56 54.45 9.40
C CYS A 9 12.59 53.79 8.49
N SER A 10 13.48 53.04 9.15
CA SER A 10 13.88 51.70 8.73
C SER A 10 12.66 50.84 8.34
N ALA A 11 12.69 50.20 7.17
CA ALA A 11 11.93 48.98 6.92
C ALA A 11 12.73 48.07 5.97
N LEU A 12 13.07 46.90 6.50
CA LEU A 12 13.90 45.84 5.94
C LEU A 12 13.30 45.30 4.64
N LEU A 13 14.06 45.33 3.55
CA LEU A 13 13.81 44.50 2.37
C LEU A 13 14.33 43.08 2.64
N LEU A 14 13.62 42.33 3.49
CA LEU A 14 13.74 40.87 3.55
C LEU A 14 12.66 40.30 2.65
N SER A 15 12.95 40.20 1.35
CA SER A 15 12.20 39.33 0.44
C SER A 15 12.50 37.88 0.83
N ALA A 16 11.82 37.39 1.86
CA ALA A 16 11.75 35.98 2.15
C ALA A 16 11.07 35.32 0.95
N CYS A 17 11.80 34.44 0.26
CA CYS A 17 11.21 33.47 -0.65
C CYS A 17 10.16 32.69 0.15
N ALA A 18 8.90 33.06 0.00
CA ALA A 18 7.79 32.23 0.39
C ALA A 18 7.87 30.99 -0.49
N SER A 19 8.46 29.92 0.05
CA SER A 19 8.23 28.57 -0.44
C SER A 19 6.73 28.39 -0.49
N THR A 20 6.16 28.49 -1.69
CA THR A 20 4.79 28.11 -1.91
C THR A 20 4.77 26.61 -1.73
N ASP A 21 4.40 26.17 -0.52
CA ASP A 21 3.86 24.84 -0.33
C ASP A 21 2.73 24.70 -1.32
N LYS A 22 3.03 24.12 -2.49
CA LYS A 22 2.02 23.53 -3.34
C LYS A 22 1.42 22.41 -2.50
N LYS A 23 0.36 22.74 -1.75
CA LYS A 23 -0.59 21.75 -1.27
C LYS A 23 -0.91 20.88 -2.49
N ILE A 24 -0.56 19.60 -2.41
CA ILE A 24 -0.95 18.61 -3.41
C ILE A 24 -2.47 18.76 -3.53
N SER A 25 -2.93 19.26 -4.67
CA SER A 25 -4.35 19.31 -4.98
C SER A 25 -4.74 17.89 -5.31
N TYR A 26 -5.35 17.21 -4.34
CA TYR A 26 -6.11 16.00 -4.62
C TYR A 26 -7.29 16.45 -5.45
N ASP A 27 -7.20 16.37 -6.78
CA ASP A 27 -8.41 16.39 -7.59
C ASP A 27 -9.39 15.40 -6.95
N SER A 28 -10.63 15.85 -6.73
CA SER A 28 -11.65 15.04 -6.08
C SER A 28 -11.76 13.72 -6.83
N CYS A 29 -11.40 12.61 -6.19
CA CYS A 29 -11.52 11.27 -6.76
C CYS A 29 -12.90 11.11 -7.38
N THR A 30 -12.98 10.67 -8.64
CA THR A 30 -14.24 10.41 -9.35
C THR A 30 -14.39 8.94 -9.62
N TYR A 31 -15.64 8.48 -9.78
CA TYR A 31 -15.90 7.10 -10.15
C TYR A 31 -15.29 6.80 -11.54
N PRO A 32 -14.49 5.73 -11.69
CA PRO A 32 -13.95 5.34 -13.00
C PRO A 32 -15.03 5.11 -14.06
N ASP A 33 -16.22 4.64 -13.67
CA ASP A 33 -17.35 4.41 -14.56
C ASP A 33 -18.31 5.61 -14.67
N ALA A 34 -18.16 6.63 -13.81
CA ALA A 34 -18.91 7.88 -13.84
C ALA A 34 -17.97 9.07 -13.56
N PRO A 35 -17.10 9.47 -14.52
CA PRO A 35 -15.97 10.37 -14.29
C PRO A 35 -16.36 11.81 -13.96
N THR A 36 -17.65 12.16 -14.06
CA THR A 36 -18.16 13.48 -13.68
C THR A 36 -18.70 13.51 -12.23
N THR A 37 -18.62 12.39 -11.51
CA THR A 37 -19.20 12.25 -10.16
C THR A 37 -18.12 11.85 -9.16
N ASN A 38 -18.07 12.57 -8.04
CA ASN A 38 -17.14 12.29 -6.96
C ASN A 38 -17.36 10.90 -6.36
N ALA A 39 -16.28 10.16 -6.21
CA ALA A 39 -16.20 8.88 -5.55
C ALA A 39 -15.56 9.02 -4.16
N PRO A 40 -15.92 8.15 -3.21
CA PRO A 40 -15.11 7.95 -2.01
C PRO A 40 -13.65 7.66 -2.39
N SER A 41 -12.73 8.26 -1.65
CA SER A 41 -11.30 8.19 -1.95
C SER A 41 -10.72 6.77 -2.11
N TRP A 42 -11.23 5.82 -1.33
CA TRP A 42 -10.80 4.42 -1.38
C TRP A 42 -11.07 3.75 -2.73
N ILE A 43 -12.01 4.26 -3.55
CA ILE A 43 -12.26 3.76 -4.92
C ILE A 43 -11.07 4.11 -5.84
N CYS A 44 -10.37 5.21 -5.56
CA CYS A 44 -9.15 5.62 -6.25
C CYS A 44 -7.89 5.15 -5.49
N ASP A 45 -7.97 3.98 -4.84
CA ASP A 45 -6.87 3.33 -4.14
C ASP A 45 -6.25 4.13 -2.98
N GLN A 46 -6.91 5.17 -2.47
CA GLN A 46 -6.42 5.84 -1.26
C GLN A 46 -6.50 4.91 -0.04
N PRO A 47 -5.47 4.90 0.84
CA PRO A 47 -5.41 4.01 1.99
C PRO A 47 -6.64 4.11 2.90
N ALA A 48 -7.18 2.97 3.30
CA ALA A 48 -8.20 2.85 4.32
C ALA A 48 -7.56 2.63 5.69
N GLU A 49 -8.11 3.28 6.71
CA GLU A 49 -7.65 3.14 8.09
C GLU A 49 -7.69 1.67 8.57
N GLY A 50 -6.62 1.23 9.23
CA GLY A 50 -6.52 -0.13 9.78
C GLY A 50 -6.28 -1.23 8.74
N VAL A 51 -6.01 -0.86 7.49
CA VAL A 51 -5.74 -1.79 6.39
C VAL A 51 -4.31 -1.57 5.90
N VAL A 52 -3.46 -2.60 6.03
CA VAL A 52 -2.05 -2.53 5.60
C VAL A 52 -1.91 -2.76 4.11
N MET A 53 -2.78 -3.60 3.55
CA MET A 53 -2.82 -3.85 2.13
C MET A 53 -4.27 -4.01 1.68
N GLN A 54 -4.63 -3.33 0.61
CA GLN A 54 -5.99 -3.26 0.10
C GLN A 54 -6.01 -3.37 -1.42
N ALA A 55 -7.17 -3.73 -1.94
CA ALA A 55 -7.47 -3.65 -3.36
C ALA A 55 -8.96 -3.38 -3.58
N VAL A 56 -9.24 -2.63 -4.64
CA VAL A 56 -10.60 -2.38 -5.11
C VAL A 56 -10.92 -3.32 -6.25
N GLY A 57 -12.09 -3.95 -6.19
CA GLY A 57 -12.68 -4.67 -7.31
C GLY A 57 -13.99 -4.03 -7.74
N TYR A 58 -14.41 -4.34 -8.96
CA TYR A 58 -15.55 -3.73 -9.61
C TYR A 58 -16.42 -4.78 -10.31
N SER A 59 -17.71 -4.53 -10.34
CA SER A 59 -18.65 -5.24 -11.18
C SER A 59 -19.53 -4.23 -11.89
N ALA A 60 -19.61 -4.31 -13.21
CA ALA A 60 -20.63 -3.57 -13.96
C ALA A 60 -22.02 -4.00 -13.49
N LYS A 61 -23.02 -3.16 -13.71
CA LYS A 61 -24.41 -3.48 -13.38
C LYS A 61 -24.83 -4.79 -14.05
N LEU A 62 -25.26 -5.78 -13.26
CA LEU A 62 -25.75 -7.06 -13.76
C LEU A 62 -27.26 -7.20 -13.56
N ALA A 63 -27.93 -7.84 -14.51
CA ALA A 63 -29.35 -8.18 -14.41
C ALA A 63 -29.64 -9.18 -13.28
N SER A 64 -28.64 -9.98 -12.88
CA SER A 64 -28.69 -10.91 -11.74
C SER A 64 -28.72 -10.22 -10.38
N GLY A 65 -28.57 -8.89 -10.33
CA GLY A 65 -28.73 -8.09 -9.13
C GLY A 65 -27.49 -7.98 -8.24
N PRO A 66 -27.61 -7.30 -7.09
CA PRO A 66 -26.47 -6.83 -6.29
C PRO A 66 -25.66 -7.96 -5.64
N GLY A 67 -26.25 -9.14 -5.40
CA GLY A 67 -25.53 -10.29 -4.83
C GLY A 67 -24.43 -10.78 -5.76
N MET A 68 -24.79 -11.11 -7.01
CA MET A 68 -23.81 -11.55 -8.03
C MET A 68 -22.79 -10.45 -8.33
N MET A 69 -23.21 -9.18 -8.36
CA MET A 69 -22.29 -8.05 -8.56
C MET A 69 -21.26 -7.98 -7.44
N LYS A 70 -21.67 -8.19 -6.19
CA LYS A 70 -20.77 -8.24 -5.04
C LYS A 70 -19.78 -9.40 -5.15
N ASP A 71 -20.24 -10.59 -5.52
CA ASP A 71 -19.36 -11.76 -5.67
C ASP A 71 -18.28 -11.53 -6.75
N VAL A 72 -18.67 -10.94 -7.89
CA VAL A 72 -17.74 -10.57 -8.97
C VAL A 72 -16.73 -9.53 -8.52
N ALA A 73 -17.18 -8.44 -7.90
CA ALA A 73 -16.31 -7.37 -7.44
C ALA A 73 -15.37 -7.85 -6.31
N GLU A 74 -15.86 -8.70 -5.40
CA GLU A 74 -15.03 -9.30 -4.35
C GLU A 74 -13.97 -10.25 -4.92
N ALA A 75 -14.32 -11.07 -5.90
CA ALA A 75 -13.37 -11.95 -6.56
C ALA A 75 -12.26 -11.15 -7.26
N GLU A 76 -12.63 -10.10 -7.99
CA GLU A 76 -11.65 -9.20 -8.61
C GLU A 76 -10.75 -8.53 -7.56
N ALA A 77 -11.34 -7.98 -6.49
CA ALA A 77 -10.60 -7.33 -5.41
C ALA A 77 -9.60 -8.29 -4.76
N ARG A 78 -10.01 -9.52 -4.44
CA ARG A 78 -9.14 -10.55 -3.84
C ARG A 78 -8.00 -10.95 -4.78
N ASN A 79 -8.27 -11.09 -6.08
CA ASN A 79 -7.24 -11.38 -7.08
C ASN A 79 -6.20 -10.26 -7.16
N ARG A 80 -6.64 -9.00 -7.16
CA ARG A 80 -5.75 -7.82 -7.15
C ARG A 80 -4.96 -7.73 -5.84
N LEU A 81 -5.59 -8.03 -4.71
CA LEU A 81 -4.92 -8.05 -3.41
C LEU A 81 -3.83 -9.12 -3.37
N ALA A 82 -4.13 -10.35 -3.83
CA ALA A 82 -3.16 -11.44 -3.91
C ALA A 82 -1.98 -11.09 -4.84
N ALA A 83 -2.24 -10.48 -5.99
CA ALA A 83 -1.19 -10.02 -6.90
C ALA A 83 -0.30 -8.92 -6.26
N SER A 84 -0.91 -8.02 -5.49
CA SER A 84 -0.19 -6.96 -4.77
C SER A 84 0.67 -7.53 -3.64
N PHE A 85 0.12 -8.45 -2.84
CA PHE A 85 0.87 -9.18 -1.82
C PHE A 85 2.05 -9.93 -2.44
N SER A 86 1.80 -10.58 -3.59
CA SER A 86 2.83 -11.32 -4.29
C SER A 86 4.00 -10.44 -4.74
N SER A 87 3.67 -9.29 -5.30
CA SER A 87 4.64 -8.31 -5.76
C SER A 87 5.43 -7.71 -4.60
N ASP A 88 4.78 -7.41 -3.47
CA ASP A 88 5.43 -6.85 -2.28
C ASP A 88 6.41 -7.85 -1.65
N VAL A 89 5.98 -9.09 -1.42
CA VAL A 89 6.86 -10.15 -0.88
C VAL A 89 8.03 -10.42 -1.81
N LYS A 90 7.80 -10.48 -3.13
CA LYS A 90 8.86 -10.64 -4.13
C LYS A 90 9.88 -9.50 -4.05
N ALA A 91 9.40 -8.25 -3.97
CA ALA A 91 10.27 -7.08 -3.87
C ALA A 91 11.09 -7.08 -2.57
N ARG A 92 10.48 -7.44 -1.43
CA ARG A 92 11.17 -7.58 -0.15
C ARG A 92 12.24 -8.66 -0.20
N LEU A 93 11.91 -9.85 -0.71
CA LEU A 93 12.87 -10.94 -0.83
C LEU A 93 14.05 -10.58 -1.75
N SER A 94 13.79 -9.90 -2.88
CA SER A 94 14.86 -9.43 -3.77
C SER A 94 15.82 -8.44 -3.08
N ARG A 95 15.33 -7.57 -2.19
CA ARG A 95 16.21 -6.69 -1.41
C ARG A 95 17.13 -7.47 -0.48
N VAL A 96 16.59 -8.48 0.24
CA VAL A 96 17.39 -9.37 1.10
C VAL A 96 18.49 -10.10 0.31
N THR A 97 18.26 -10.42 -0.96
CA THR A 97 19.26 -11.09 -1.80
C THR A 97 20.32 -10.16 -2.35
N ASP A 98 19.92 -8.97 -2.80
CA ASP A 98 20.83 -8.01 -3.42
C ASP A 98 21.82 -7.47 -2.39
N GLU A 99 21.37 -7.20 -1.17
CA GLU A 99 22.23 -6.83 -0.03
C GLU A 99 23.24 -7.93 0.36
N GLN A 100 23.00 -9.18 -0.04
CA GLN A 100 23.87 -10.33 0.29
C GLN A 100 24.88 -10.70 -0.80
N LEU A 101 24.73 -10.18 -2.03
CA LEU A 101 25.75 -10.37 -3.08
C LEU A 101 27.07 -9.66 -2.73
N THR A 102 27.08 -8.76 -1.74
CA THR A 102 28.30 -8.16 -1.19
C THR A 102 28.93 -8.97 -0.05
N ASN A 103 28.21 -9.94 0.54
CA ASN A 103 28.66 -10.75 1.69
C ASN A 103 28.25 -12.24 1.54
N GLN A 104 28.99 -13.03 0.75
CA GLN A 104 29.10 -14.52 0.70
C GLN A 104 27.88 -15.46 0.96
N GLN A 105 26.66 -14.98 1.14
CA GLN A 105 25.44 -15.76 1.45
C GLN A 105 24.30 -15.33 0.52
N ALA A 106 24.55 -15.30 -0.79
CA ALA A 106 23.49 -15.05 -1.76
C ALA A 106 22.50 -16.22 -1.81
N LEU A 107 21.22 -15.93 -1.99
CA LEU A 107 20.20 -16.94 -2.25
C LEU A 107 20.51 -17.74 -3.52
N SER A 108 20.22 -19.04 -3.50
CA SER A 108 20.13 -19.79 -4.76
C SER A 108 18.91 -19.31 -5.54
N THR A 109 19.08 -19.14 -6.85
CA THR A 109 18.00 -18.76 -7.79
C THR A 109 16.80 -19.70 -7.69
N ASP A 110 17.03 -20.97 -7.36
CA ASP A 110 15.99 -22.00 -7.20
C ASP A 110 15.05 -21.75 -6.01
N THR A 111 15.58 -21.25 -4.90
CA THR A 111 14.77 -20.89 -3.72
C THR A 111 13.90 -19.67 -4.00
N ILE A 112 14.44 -18.69 -4.71
CA ILE A 112 13.67 -17.51 -5.16
C ILE A 112 12.51 -17.96 -6.07
N GLN A 113 12.77 -18.84 -7.03
CA GLN A 113 11.73 -19.36 -7.91
C GLN A 113 10.67 -20.17 -7.17
N ARG A 114 11.04 -20.96 -6.16
CA ARG A 114 10.07 -21.71 -5.33
C ARG A 114 9.17 -20.77 -4.54
N ILE A 115 9.73 -19.76 -3.88
CA ILE A 115 8.94 -18.76 -3.15
C ILE A 115 8.00 -18.03 -4.12
N GLN A 116 8.49 -17.58 -5.27
CA GLN A 116 7.66 -16.92 -6.29
C GLN A 116 6.47 -17.78 -6.76
N LYS A 117 6.68 -19.09 -6.95
CA LYS A 117 5.62 -20.03 -7.33
C LYS A 117 4.59 -20.19 -6.22
N SER A 118 5.03 -20.38 -4.98
CA SER A 118 4.13 -20.57 -3.84
C SER A 118 3.33 -19.32 -3.49
N VAL A 119 3.96 -18.13 -3.58
CA VAL A 119 3.27 -16.84 -3.42
C VAL A 119 2.10 -16.72 -4.41
N THR A 120 2.31 -17.09 -5.67
CA THR A 120 1.29 -17.00 -6.73
C THR A 120 0.15 -18.00 -6.51
N ALA A 121 0.43 -19.13 -5.88
CA ALA A 121 -0.55 -20.19 -5.60
C ALA A 121 -1.28 -20.00 -4.25
N MET A 122 -0.87 -19.04 -3.43
CA MET A 122 -1.42 -18.87 -2.09
C MET A 122 -2.72 -18.07 -2.12
N GLU A 123 -3.75 -18.62 -1.49
CA GLU A 123 -4.95 -17.86 -1.14
C GLU A 123 -4.70 -17.07 0.16
N LEU A 124 -4.95 -15.76 0.11
CA LEU A 124 -4.81 -14.89 1.28
C LEU A 124 -5.88 -15.21 2.32
N VAL A 125 -5.46 -15.71 3.47
CA VAL A 125 -6.32 -15.90 4.64
C VAL A 125 -6.64 -14.55 5.29
N PHE A 126 -7.80 -14.47 5.95
CA PHE A 126 -8.26 -13.26 6.65
C PHE A 126 -8.41 -12.00 5.78
N SER A 127 -8.47 -12.13 4.45
CA SER A 127 -8.94 -11.03 3.59
C SER A 127 -10.43 -10.77 3.86
N ARG A 128 -10.79 -9.51 4.11
CA ARG A 128 -12.16 -9.11 4.46
C ARG A 128 -12.64 -7.98 3.58
N THR A 129 -13.94 -7.96 3.32
CA THR A 129 -14.61 -6.83 2.68
C THR A 129 -14.78 -5.70 3.70
N TYR A 130 -14.18 -4.54 3.43
CA TYR A 130 -14.24 -3.37 4.30
C TYR A 130 -15.33 -2.40 3.88
N ARG A 131 -15.52 -2.22 2.56
CA ARG A 131 -16.48 -1.25 2.02
C ARG A 131 -17.12 -1.79 0.75
N THR A 132 -18.35 -1.38 0.51
CA THR A 132 -19.09 -1.66 -0.73
C THR A 132 -19.81 -0.39 -1.13
N GLN A 133 -19.81 -0.05 -2.43
CA GLN A 133 -20.44 1.16 -2.93
C GLN A 133 -20.99 0.93 -4.33
N ILE A 134 -22.23 1.38 -4.56
CA ILE A 134 -22.83 1.42 -5.89
C ILE A 134 -22.51 2.78 -6.53
N SER A 135 -22.05 2.76 -7.77
CA SER A 135 -21.76 3.95 -8.56
C SER A 135 -23.04 4.55 -9.17
N PRO A 136 -23.01 5.79 -9.68
CA PRO A 136 -24.14 6.39 -10.38
C PRO A 136 -24.63 5.60 -11.59
N THR A 137 -23.76 4.84 -12.26
CA THR A 137 -24.14 3.98 -13.40
C THR A 137 -24.83 2.69 -12.95
N GLY A 138 -24.78 2.39 -11.65
CA GLY A 138 -25.26 1.16 -11.05
C GLY A 138 -24.24 0.02 -11.05
N GLY A 139 -22.97 0.29 -11.37
CA GLY A 139 -21.86 -0.62 -11.08
C GLY A 139 -21.60 -0.70 -9.56
N LEU A 140 -20.88 -1.73 -9.12
CA LEU A 140 -20.60 -1.97 -7.70
C LEU A 140 -19.10 -2.14 -7.47
N TYR A 141 -18.58 -1.34 -6.54
CA TYR A 141 -17.20 -1.35 -6.09
C TYR A 141 -17.11 -2.03 -4.73
N VAL A 142 -16.07 -2.84 -4.53
CA VAL A 142 -15.77 -3.47 -3.25
C VAL A 142 -14.31 -3.22 -2.87
N LEU A 143 -14.10 -2.77 -1.63
CA LEU A 143 -12.79 -2.73 -1.01
C LEU A 143 -12.57 -4.00 -0.21
N VAL A 144 -11.55 -4.77 -0.58
CA VAL A 144 -11.03 -5.88 0.23
C VAL A 144 -9.66 -5.49 0.77
N GLY A 145 -9.36 -5.94 1.97
CA GLY A 145 -8.03 -5.74 2.54
C GLY A 145 -7.67 -6.74 3.61
N ILE A 146 -6.43 -6.62 4.07
CA ILE A 146 -5.86 -7.31 5.23
C ILE A 146 -5.27 -6.27 6.18
N ASN A 147 -5.30 -6.56 7.47
CA ASN A 147 -4.63 -5.76 8.49
C ASN A 147 -3.23 -6.35 8.79
N ASP A 148 -2.45 -5.69 9.64
CA ASP A 148 -1.09 -6.12 9.97
C ASP A 148 -0.99 -7.55 10.49
N ALA A 149 -1.95 -7.98 11.32
CA ALA A 149 -1.99 -9.33 11.86
C ALA A 149 -2.23 -10.36 10.75
N ALA A 150 -3.19 -10.11 9.86
CA ALA A 150 -3.45 -10.96 8.70
C ALA A 150 -2.28 -10.97 7.72
N TYR A 151 -1.60 -9.84 7.52
CA TYR A 151 -0.41 -9.78 6.67
C TYR A 151 0.71 -10.68 7.22
N LYS A 152 1.04 -10.54 8.51
CA LYS A 152 2.04 -11.39 9.18
C LYS A 152 1.68 -12.88 9.09
N GLU A 153 0.43 -13.24 9.36
CA GLU A 153 -0.02 -14.63 9.28
C GLU A 153 0.12 -15.22 7.87
N ASN A 154 -0.27 -14.47 6.83
CA ASN A 154 -0.11 -14.92 5.44
C ASN A 154 1.37 -15.09 5.05
N LEU A 155 2.22 -14.20 5.57
CA LEU A 155 3.65 -14.25 5.34
C LEU A 155 4.31 -15.43 6.06
N ASP A 156 3.97 -15.68 7.31
CA ASP A 156 4.45 -16.82 8.10
C ASP A 156 4.00 -18.15 7.46
N LYS A 157 2.75 -18.23 6.99
CA LYS A 157 2.25 -19.39 6.25
C LYS A 157 3.03 -19.60 4.94
N LEU A 158 3.27 -18.55 4.18
CA LEU A 158 4.06 -18.64 2.96
C LEU A 158 5.48 -19.13 3.25
N LEU A 159 6.14 -18.54 4.24
CA LEU A 159 7.52 -18.85 4.60
C LEU A 159 7.63 -20.27 5.18
N SER A 160 6.71 -20.70 6.04
CA SER A 160 6.71 -22.07 6.56
C SER A 160 6.48 -23.15 5.49
N GLN A 161 5.76 -22.82 4.41
CA GLN A 161 5.55 -23.75 3.28
C GLN A 161 6.70 -23.78 2.26
N THR A 162 7.53 -22.72 2.22
CA THR A 162 8.57 -22.54 1.19
C THR A 162 9.99 -22.65 1.73
N VAL A 163 10.19 -22.27 2.98
CA VAL A 163 11.44 -22.33 3.73
C VAL A 163 11.37 -23.58 4.61
N ASP A 164 11.62 -24.74 3.99
CA ASP A 164 11.92 -25.97 4.70
C ASP A 164 13.35 -25.89 5.29
N GLN A 165 13.73 -26.79 6.22
CA GLN A 165 14.92 -26.76 7.10
C GLN A 165 16.30 -26.44 6.46
N GLU A 166 16.39 -26.35 5.14
CA GLU A 166 17.62 -26.13 4.37
C GLU A 166 18.21 -24.72 4.52
N ASN A 167 17.41 -23.67 4.81
CA ASN A 167 17.94 -22.29 4.90
C ASN A 167 17.26 -21.39 5.98
N PRO A 168 17.36 -21.73 7.29
CA PRO A 168 16.75 -20.97 8.39
C PRO A 168 17.26 -19.53 8.53
N GLU A 169 18.46 -19.25 8.02
CA GLU A 169 19.09 -17.92 8.05
C GLU A 169 18.30 -16.87 7.26
N LEU A 170 17.56 -17.27 6.22
CA LEU A 170 16.75 -16.34 5.43
C LEU A 170 15.50 -15.90 6.16
N TYR A 171 14.80 -16.86 6.78
CA TYR A 171 13.64 -16.55 7.61
C TYR A 171 14.05 -15.57 8.69
N ARG A 172 15.19 -15.81 9.34
CA ARG A 172 15.75 -14.89 10.34
C ARG A 172 16.07 -13.51 9.76
N LYS A 173 16.75 -13.41 8.61
CA LYS A 173 17.13 -12.12 8.01
C LYS A 173 15.93 -11.33 7.47
N PHE A 174 14.97 -12.01 6.86
CA PHE A 174 13.73 -11.40 6.42
C PHE A 174 12.93 -10.85 7.60
N LEU A 175 12.81 -11.61 8.71
CA LEU A 175 12.21 -11.11 9.95
C LEU A 175 12.95 -9.90 10.53
N LEU A 176 14.29 -9.87 10.45
CA LEU A 176 15.08 -8.72 10.88
C LEU A 176 14.76 -7.47 10.04
N GLN A 177 14.68 -7.60 8.72
CA GLN A 177 14.34 -6.46 7.84
C GLN A 177 12.90 -5.97 8.05
N GLU A 178 11.94 -6.88 8.27
CA GLU A 178 10.57 -6.50 8.63
C GLU A 178 10.52 -5.78 9.98
N ALA A 179 11.31 -6.23 10.96
CA ALA A 179 11.41 -5.59 12.26
C ALA A 179 12.05 -4.18 12.16
N ASP A 180 13.11 -4.03 11.38
CA ASP A 180 13.76 -2.74 11.15
C ASP A 180 12.80 -1.76 10.46
N THR A 181 12.09 -2.21 9.42
CA THR A 181 11.07 -1.41 8.74
C THR A 181 9.97 -0.97 9.71
N ALA A 182 9.52 -1.86 10.60
CA ALA A 182 8.51 -1.54 11.59
C ALA A 182 9.01 -0.52 12.63
N LEU A 183 10.29 -0.55 12.99
CA LEU A 183 10.91 0.43 13.88
C LEU A 183 11.01 1.82 13.23
N ASP A 184 11.37 1.88 11.95
CA ASP A 184 11.43 3.12 11.18
C ASP A 184 10.05 3.78 11.05
N ASP A 185 9.01 2.98 10.78
CA ASP A 185 7.62 3.44 10.70
C ASP A 185 7.11 4.04 12.03
N VAL A 186 7.56 3.47 13.16
CA VAL A 186 7.26 4.00 14.51
C VAL A 186 8.06 5.29 14.76
N ALA A 187 9.32 5.34 14.33
CA ALA A 187 10.17 6.52 14.49
C ALA A 187 9.67 7.72 13.68
N GLU A 188 9.07 7.51 12.50
CA GLU A 188 8.42 8.57 11.72
C GLU A 188 7.12 9.07 12.36
N LYS A 189 6.32 8.19 12.97
CA LYS A 189 5.06 8.58 13.66
C LYS A 189 5.26 9.37 14.95
N ILE A 190 6.48 9.37 15.50
CA ILE A 190 6.84 10.09 16.73
C ILE A 190 7.51 11.46 16.42
N LYS A 191 7.81 11.75 15.15
CA LYS A 191 8.27 13.08 14.70
C LYS A 191 7.11 13.98 14.29
#